data_AF-G9ABT9-F1
#
_entry.id   AF-G9ABT9-F1
#
_cell.length_a   1.000
_cell.length_b   1.000
_cell.length_c   1.000
_cell.angle_alpha   90.00
_cell.angle_beta   90.00
_cell.angle_gamma   90.00
#
_symmetry.space_group_name_H-M   'P 1'
#
loop_
_entity.id
_entity.type
_entity.pdbx_description
1 polymer ?
#
loop_
_entity_poly.entity_id
_entity_poly.type
_entity_poly.pdbx_seq_one_letter_code
_entity_poly.pdbx_strand_id
1 'polypeptide(L)'
;MAKVYAADELSLRITTTKAPWLLIAARGRVSSTGWHEAQLVAYMYLTPPADGVQEFDFIARKPDAGNVQLPVLSPISTELELPNVDVENYWGSSVPLRGIRVYAVSNRKEVDVLGRLEARAASAAPMPRSTATYVTPTPDVDVISFEEDIKTLFRPRDVNVMQAMAGFNLHQLEDVRARADKILDRLRTNMPCDGLWPAEDVAKFQAWIKGGMAA
;
A
#
# COMPACT_ATOMS: atom_id res chain seq x y z
N MET A 1 -28.11 10.05 -11.58
CA MET A 1 -27.62 8.78 -11.01
C MET A 1 -28.54 8.34 -9.88
N ALA A 2 -28.53 7.06 -9.51
CA ALA A 2 -29.35 6.52 -8.43
C ALA A 2 -28.56 5.47 -7.65
N LYS A 3 -28.93 5.25 -6.37
CA LYS A 3 -28.28 4.24 -5.53
C LYS A 3 -28.47 2.85 -6.11
N VAL A 4 -27.43 2.03 -6.04
CA VAL A 4 -27.50 0.61 -6.42
C VAL A 4 -28.39 -0.13 -5.42
N TYR A 5 -28.98 -1.23 -5.87
CA TYR A 5 -29.93 -1.96 -5.05
C TYR A 5 -29.27 -2.58 -3.81
N ALA A 6 -28.15 -3.27 -3.97
CA ALA A 6 -27.42 -3.91 -2.87
C ALA A 6 -25.91 -3.80 -3.08
N ALA A 7 -25.15 -3.69 -1.99
CA ALA A 7 -23.70 -3.88 -1.97
C ALA A 7 -23.37 -5.28 -1.44
N ASP A 8 -22.68 -6.09 -2.24
CA ASP A 8 -22.35 -7.47 -1.90
C ASP A 8 -20.94 -7.58 -1.30
N GLU A 9 -19.99 -6.87 -1.90
CA GLU A 9 -18.57 -6.92 -1.55
C GLU A 9 -17.99 -5.50 -1.49
N LEU A 10 -17.14 -5.27 -0.49
CA LEU A 10 -16.39 -4.05 -0.31
C LEU A 10 -14.96 -4.45 0.04
N SER A 11 -14.01 -3.96 -0.74
CA SER A 11 -12.60 -4.26 -0.62
C SER A 11 -11.82 -2.96 -0.56
N LEU A 12 -10.91 -2.88 0.39
CA LEU A 12 -10.02 -1.74 0.56
C LEU A 12 -8.58 -2.16 0.34
N ARG A 13 -7.85 -1.40 -0.47
CA ARG A 13 -6.43 -1.58 -0.70
C ARG A 13 -5.70 -0.27 -0.40
N ILE A 14 -4.73 -0.35 0.50
CA ILE A 14 -3.88 0.78 0.90
C ILE A 14 -2.47 0.48 0.44
N THR A 15 -1.82 1.45 -0.20
CA THR A 15 -0.41 1.36 -0.55
C THR A 15 0.41 2.28 0.34
N THR A 16 1.44 1.75 1.01
CA THR A 16 2.31 2.51 1.93
C THR A 16 3.63 2.92 1.24
N THR A 17 3.56 3.50 0.04
CA THR A 17 4.73 4.02 -0.69
C THR A 17 4.87 5.53 -0.49
N LYS A 18 5.92 6.14 -1.06
CA LYS A 18 6.19 7.60 -1.02
C LYS A 18 5.01 8.48 -1.45
N ALA A 19 4.07 7.91 -2.23
CA ALA A 19 2.77 8.49 -2.54
C ALA A 19 1.68 7.47 -2.17
N PRO A 20 1.14 7.52 -0.93
CA PRO A 20 0.15 6.55 -0.51
C PRO A 20 -1.14 6.78 -1.29
N TRP A 21 -1.65 5.73 -1.92
CA TRP A 21 -2.94 5.73 -2.61
C TRP A 21 -3.86 4.69 -1.99
N LEU A 22 -5.13 5.08 -1.88
CA LEU A 22 -6.21 4.30 -1.32
C LEU A 22 -7.13 3.87 -2.46
N LEU A 23 -7.22 2.58 -2.73
CA LEU A 23 -8.11 1.99 -3.72
C LEU A 23 -9.29 1.33 -3.02
N ILE A 24 -10.49 1.82 -3.29
CA ILE A 24 -11.74 1.33 -2.74
C ILE A 24 -12.50 0.63 -3.86
N ALA A 25 -12.64 -0.69 -3.79
CA ALA A 25 -13.40 -1.46 -4.75
C ALA A 25 -14.73 -1.91 -4.13
N ALA A 26 -15.84 -1.60 -4.78
CA ALA A 26 -17.17 -2.03 -4.33
C ALA A 26 -17.87 -2.81 -5.45
N ARG A 27 -18.49 -3.92 -5.07
CA ARG A 27 -19.32 -4.75 -5.96
C ARG A 27 -20.71 -4.90 -5.37
N GLY A 28 -21.71 -4.82 -6.23
CA GLY A 28 -23.10 -4.88 -5.83
C GLY A 28 -24.01 -5.34 -6.95
N ARG A 29 -25.30 -5.13 -6.75
CA ARG A 29 -26.37 -5.46 -7.68
C ARG A 29 -27.29 -4.28 -7.91
N VAL A 30 -27.81 -4.17 -9.13
CA VAL A 30 -28.82 -3.19 -9.55
C VAL A 30 -30.15 -3.89 -9.86
N SER A 31 -31.25 -3.14 -9.88
CA SER A 31 -32.61 -3.69 -10.02
C SER A 31 -32.98 -4.14 -11.44
N SER A 32 -32.21 -3.75 -12.45
CA SER A 32 -32.49 -4.08 -13.86
C SER A 32 -31.19 -4.14 -14.68
N THR A 33 -31.27 -4.63 -15.92
CA THR A 33 -30.16 -4.56 -16.88
C THR A 33 -29.94 -3.14 -17.39
N GLY A 34 -28.72 -2.86 -17.87
CA GLY A 34 -28.39 -1.60 -18.57
C GLY A 34 -27.94 -0.44 -17.67
N TRP A 35 -27.81 -0.68 -16.36
CA TRP A 35 -27.10 0.27 -15.50
C TRP A 35 -25.61 0.28 -15.85
N HIS A 36 -25.00 1.45 -15.76
CA HIS A 36 -23.59 1.66 -16.09
C HIS A 36 -23.03 2.83 -15.28
N GLU A 37 -21.73 3.12 -15.43
CA GLU A 37 -21.05 4.22 -14.71
C GLU A 37 -21.29 4.17 -13.20
N ALA A 38 -20.94 3.04 -12.59
CA ALA A 38 -21.00 2.89 -11.14
C ALA A 38 -19.89 3.70 -10.48
N GLN A 39 -20.24 4.42 -9.41
CA GLN A 39 -19.37 5.36 -8.71
C GLN A 39 -19.63 5.30 -7.20
N LEU A 40 -18.57 5.57 -6.45
CA LEU A 40 -18.63 5.82 -5.01
C LEU A 40 -18.55 7.32 -4.77
N VAL A 41 -19.57 7.87 -4.10
CA VAL A 41 -19.61 9.29 -3.75
C VAL A 41 -19.35 9.44 -2.26
N ALA A 42 -18.22 10.04 -1.89
CA ALA A 42 -17.86 10.29 -0.51
C ALA A 42 -18.80 11.32 0.13
N TYR A 43 -19.21 11.07 1.38
CA TYR A 43 -19.87 12.06 2.21
C TYR A 43 -18.85 13.11 2.64
N MET A 44 -19.18 14.38 2.41
CA MET A 44 -18.36 15.49 2.91
C MET A 44 -18.77 15.82 4.33
N TYR A 45 -17.79 15.83 5.22
CA TYR A 45 -17.98 16.15 6.63
C TYR A 45 -17.43 17.54 6.92
N LEU A 46 -18.26 18.37 7.57
CA LEU A 46 -17.80 19.63 8.17
C LEU A 46 -17.10 19.40 9.52
N THR A 47 -17.40 18.28 10.17
CA THR A 47 -16.77 17.85 11.43
C THR A 47 -16.45 16.37 11.32
N PRO A 48 -15.22 15.94 11.66
CA PRO A 48 -14.86 14.54 11.61
C PRO A 48 -15.87 13.66 12.35
N PRO A 49 -16.32 12.56 11.75
CA PRO A 49 -17.21 11.62 12.42
C PRO A 49 -16.52 11.02 13.64
N ALA A 50 -17.24 10.89 14.75
CA ALA A 50 -16.71 10.38 16.02
C ALA A 50 -16.16 8.94 15.88
N ASP A 51 -16.74 8.16 14.98
CA ASP A 51 -16.32 6.78 14.68
C ASP A 51 -15.09 6.72 13.76
N GLY A 52 -14.66 7.86 13.18
CA GLY A 52 -13.52 7.92 12.26
C GLY A 52 -13.74 7.18 10.92
N VAL A 53 -14.98 6.83 10.61
CA VAL A 53 -15.36 6.07 9.41
C VAL A 53 -15.81 7.01 8.30
N GLN A 54 -15.21 6.88 7.11
CA GLN A 54 -15.64 7.63 5.93
C GLN A 54 -16.82 6.93 5.27
N GLU A 55 -17.90 7.68 5.08
CA GLU A 55 -19.12 7.17 4.45
C GLU A 55 -19.12 7.47 2.94
N PHE A 56 -19.67 6.55 2.16
CA PHE A 56 -19.82 6.63 0.72
C PHE A 56 -21.20 6.14 0.29
N ASP A 57 -21.77 6.78 -0.74
CA ASP A 57 -22.94 6.29 -1.44
C ASP A 57 -22.53 5.53 -2.71
N PHE A 58 -23.03 4.30 -2.85
CA PHE A 58 -22.84 3.53 -4.07
C PHE A 58 -23.96 3.84 -5.06
N ILE A 59 -23.64 4.63 -6.07
CA ILE A 59 -24.57 5.07 -7.11
C ILE A 59 -24.13 4.58 -8.48
N ALA A 60 -25.09 4.50 -9.39
CA ALA A 60 -24.85 4.20 -10.80
C ALA A 60 -25.82 4.99 -11.68
N ARG A 61 -25.50 5.08 -12.98
CA ARG A 61 -26.40 5.65 -13.98
C ARG A 61 -27.47 4.62 -14.33
N LYS A 62 -28.73 5.05 -14.30
CA LYS A 62 -29.87 4.24 -14.74
C LYS A 62 -29.79 3.99 -16.24
N PRO A 63 -30.30 2.85 -16.73
CA PRO A 63 -30.45 2.62 -18.16
C PRO A 63 -31.32 3.69 -18.81
N ASP A 64 -30.97 4.07 -20.03
CA ASP A 64 -31.76 5.01 -20.82
C ASP A 64 -33.15 4.44 -21.11
N ALA A 65 -34.17 5.30 -21.08
CA ALA A 65 -35.57 4.91 -21.25
C ALA A 65 -35.86 4.27 -22.63
N GLY A 66 -34.97 4.41 -23.61
CA GLY A 66 -35.08 3.80 -24.94
C GLY A 66 -34.44 2.42 -25.09
N ASN A 67 -33.69 1.95 -24.09
CA ASN A 67 -33.01 0.65 -24.14
C ASN A 67 -33.84 -0.45 -23.47
N VAL A 68 -33.66 -1.70 -23.91
CA VAL A 68 -34.33 -2.85 -23.30
C VAL A 68 -33.87 -3.02 -21.85
N GLN A 69 -34.82 -2.96 -20.91
CA GLN A 69 -34.60 -3.11 -19.49
C GLN A 69 -35.29 -4.37 -18.99
N LEU A 70 -34.49 -5.38 -18.65
CA LEU A 70 -35.00 -6.60 -18.02
C LEU A 70 -35.01 -6.40 -16.50
N PRO A 71 -36.10 -6.72 -15.79
CA PRO A 71 -36.22 -6.57 -14.34
C PRO A 71 -35.50 -7.72 -13.62
N VAL A 72 -34.19 -7.86 -13.87
CA VAL A 72 -33.33 -8.88 -13.27
C VAL A 72 -32.18 -8.21 -12.52
N LEU A 73 -31.84 -8.79 -11.36
CA LEU A 73 -30.72 -8.31 -10.56
C LEU A 73 -29.41 -8.50 -11.32
N SER A 74 -28.80 -7.40 -11.73
CA SER A 74 -27.56 -7.41 -12.54
C SER A 74 -26.37 -6.98 -11.68
N PRO A 75 -25.20 -7.62 -11.80
CA PRO A 75 -24.02 -7.23 -11.05
C PRO A 75 -23.45 -5.91 -11.54
N ILE A 76 -22.91 -5.11 -10.63
CA ILE A 76 -22.22 -3.86 -10.94
C ILE A 76 -21.01 -3.68 -10.01
N SER A 77 -19.93 -3.10 -10.51
CA SER A 77 -18.71 -2.85 -9.75
C SER A 77 -18.15 -1.46 -10.01
N THR A 78 -17.40 -0.94 -9.06
CA THR A 78 -16.71 0.33 -9.14
C THR A 78 -15.42 0.29 -8.34
N GLU A 79 -14.45 1.08 -8.78
CA GLU A 79 -13.15 1.24 -8.16
C GLU A 79 -12.90 2.74 -8.04
N LEU A 80 -12.60 3.20 -6.82
CA LEU A 80 -12.28 4.59 -6.51
C LEU A 80 -10.84 4.66 -6.00
N GLU A 81 -10.02 5.39 -6.74
CA GLU A 81 -8.64 5.67 -6.39
C GLU A 81 -8.55 7.06 -5.76
N LEU A 82 -8.05 7.13 -4.53
CA LEU A 82 -7.77 8.37 -3.83
C LEU A 82 -6.25 8.51 -3.67
N PRO A 83 -5.60 9.42 -4.41
CA PRO A 83 -4.16 9.65 -4.31
C PRO A 83 -3.82 10.48 -3.07
N ASN A 84 -2.60 10.30 -2.55
CA ASN A 84 -2.03 11.07 -1.43
C ASN A 84 -2.87 11.02 -0.15
N VAL A 85 -3.47 9.87 0.12
CA VAL A 85 -4.30 9.68 1.33
C VAL A 85 -3.42 9.20 2.47
N ASP A 86 -3.23 10.07 3.47
CA ASP A 86 -2.64 9.69 4.74
C ASP A 86 -3.72 9.06 5.63
N VAL A 87 -3.64 7.74 5.83
CA VAL A 87 -4.59 6.99 6.67
C VAL A 87 -4.46 7.38 8.14
N GLU A 88 -3.29 7.81 8.61
CA GLU A 88 -3.06 8.16 10.01
C GLU A 88 -3.58 9.57 10.35
N ASN A 89 -3.64 10.45 9.34
CA ASN A 89 -4.05 11.85 9.49
C ASN A 89 -5.25 12.23 8.61
N TYR A 90 -6.06 11.25 8.20
CA TYR A 90 -7.14 11.43 7.21
C TYR A 90 -8.14 12.53 7.59
N TRP A 91 -8.53 12.57 8.87
CA TRP A 91 -9.54 13.51 9.38
C TRP A 91 -8.93 14.78 9.98
N GLY A 92 -7.60 14.89 9.99
CA GLY A 92 -6.85 15.95 10.67
C GLY A 92 -5.63 15.40 11.38
N SER A 93 -4.82 16.28 11.99
CA SER A 93 -3.61 15.88 12.71
C SER A 93 -3.91 14.83 13.77
N SER A 94 -3.34 13.63 13.61
CA SER A 94 -3.47 12.46 14.48
C SER A 94 -4.85 11.79 14.57
N VAL A 95 -5.76 12.06 13.61
CA VAL A 95 -7.07 11.37 13.56
C VAL A 95 -7.09 10.41 12.37
N PRO A 96 -6.89 9.09 12.63
CA PRO A 96 -6.80 8.12 11.56
C PRO A 96 -8.17 7.78 10.96
N LEU A 97 -8.17 7.38 9.69
CA LEU A 97 -9.31 6.73 9.05
C LEU A 97 -9.48 5.34 9.67
N ARG A 98 -10.57 5.13 10.40
CA ARG A 98 -10.85 3.85 11.07
C ARG A 98 -11.58 2.85 10.18
N GLY A 99 -12.31 3.32 9.18
CA GLY A 99 -13.12 2.46 8.33
C GLY A 99 -13.72 3.19 7.14
N ILE A 100 -14.29 2.41 6.24
CA ILE A 100 -15.04 2.87 5.09
C ILE A 100 -16.39 2.17 5.09
N ARG A 101 -17.46 2.97 5.05
CA ARG A 101 -18.84 2.49 5.00
C ARG A 101 -19.49 2.90 3.70
N VAL A 102 -20.03 1.93 2.99
CA VAL A 102 -20.75 2.11 1.72
C VAL A 102 -22.23 1.83 1.92
N TYR A 103 -23.07 2.78 1.52
CA TYR A 103 -24.53 2.67 1.54
C TYR A 103 -25.08 2.30 0.16
N ALA A 104 -25.96 1.30 0.16
CA ALA A 104 -26.83 0.95 -0.95
C ALA A 104 -28.31 1.09 -0.52
N VAL A 105 -29.26 0.79 -1.42
CA VAL A 105 -30.70 0.91 -1.11
C VAL A 105 -31.14 -0.12 -0.07
N SER A 106 -30.73 -1.38 -0.22
CA SER A 106 -31.20 -2.48 0.62
C SER A 106 -30.31 -2.76 1.84
N ASN A 107 -29.04 -2.34 1.79
CA ASN A 107 -28.09 -2.63 2.84
C ASN A 107 -26.98 -1.56 2.93
N ARG A 108 -26.17 -1.69 3.98
CA ARG A 108 -24.89 -1.01 4.13
C ARG A 108 -23.79 -2.03 4.35
N LYS A 109 -22.60 -1.74 3.85
CA LYS A 109 -21.38 -2.53 4.09
C LYS A 109 -20.32 -1.64 4.69
N GLU A 110 -19.58 -2.17 5.64
CA GLU A 110 -18.50 -1.47 6.33
C GLU A 110 -17.27 -2.34 6.29
N VAL A 111 -16.14 -1.68 6.12
CA VAL A 111 -14.81 -2.27 6.09
C VAL A 111 -13.94 -1.45 7.02
N ASP A 112 -13.44 -2.10 8.07
CA ASP A 112 -12.52 -1.48 9.01
C ASP A 112 -11.11 -1.39 8.41
N VAL A 113 -10.48 -0.23 8.58
CA VAL A 113 -9.08 -0.03 8.27
C VAL A 113 -8.26 -0.52 9.45
N LEU A 114 -7.96 -1.81 9.45
CA LEU A 114 -7.07 -2.41 10.44
C LEU A 114 -5.65 -1.82 10.31
N GLY A 115 -5.04 -1.46 11.44
CA GLY A 115 -3.65 -0.99 11.45
C GLY A 115 -2.69 -2.05 10.88
N ARG A 116 -1.51 -1.62 10.41
CA ARG A 116 -0.48 -2.43 9.73
C ARG A 116 -0.18 -3.79 10.40
N LEU A 117 -0.31 -3.88 11.72
CA LEU A 117 -0.06 -5.08 12.51
C LEU A 117 -1.24 -6.06 12.53
N GLU A 118 -2.47 -5.57 12.52
CA GLU A 118 -3.69 -6.38 12.59
C GLU A 118 -4.10 -6.93 11.22
N ALA A 119 -3.84 -6.16 10.15
CA ALA A 119 -4.00 -6.62 8.77
C ALA A 119 -3.18 -7.90 8.46
N ARG A 120 -1.96 -7.98 9.02
CA ARG A 120 -1.07 -9.16 8.90
C ARG A 120 -1.64 -10.42 9.58
N ALA A 121 -2.33 -10.24 10.70
CA ALA A 121 -2.96 -11.33 11.43
C ALA A 121 -4.25 -11.81 10.73
N ALA A 122 -5.03 -10.88 10.17
CA ALA A 122 -6.27 -11.19 9.46
C ALA A 122 -6.04 -11.86 8.10
N SER A 123 -4.96 -11.52 7.37
CA SER A 123 -4.59 -12.17 6.11
C SER A 123 -4.14 -13.64 6.26
N ALA A 124 -3.91 -14.11 7.48
CA ALA A 124 -3.50 -15.49 7.78
C ALA A 124 -4.68 -16.46 8.04
N ALA A 125 -5.93 -15.98 8.04
CA ALA A 125 -7.11 -16.81 8.30
C ALA A 125 -7.72 -17.38 7.00
N PRO A 126 -8.20 -18.65 6.98
CA PRO A 126 -8.44 -19.37 5.72
C PRO A 126 -9.66 -18.94 4.91
N MET A 127 -10.62 -18.19 5.47
CA MET A 127 -11.78 -17.67 4.74
C MET A 127 -12.38 -16.46 5.47
N PRO A 128 -12.60 -15.34 4.76
CA PRO A 128 -13.72 -14.52 5.14
C PRO A 128 -14.61 -14.10 3.96
N ARG A 129 -15.92 -14.27 4.17
CA ARG A 129 -16.97 -13.61 3.39
C ARG A 129 -16.91 -12.12 3.71
N SER A 130 -16.60 -11.29 2.71
CA SER A 130 -16.43 -9.83 2.84
C SER A 130 -15.38 -9.45 3.88
N THR A 131 -14.11 -9.45 3.47
CA THR A 131 -13.00 -8.85 4.22
C THR A 131 -12.25 -7.92 3.29
N ALA A 132 -11.82 -6.78 3.83
CA ALA A 132 -10.79 -5.97 3.21
C ALA A 132 -9.57 -6.86 2.95
N THR A 133 -9.46 -7.35 1.72
CA THR A 133 -8.24 -8.01 1.28
C THR A 133 -7.19 -6.94 1.17
N TYR A 134 -6.38 -6.79 2.23
CA TYR A 134 -5.02 -6.30 2.10
C TYR A 134 -4.29 -7.30 1.21
N VAL A 135 -4.38 -7.12 -0.11
CA VAL A 135 -3.38 -7.68 -1.00
C VAL A 135 -2.13 -6.87 -0.70
N THR A 136 -1.33 -7.34 0.27
CA THR A 136 0.11 -7.16 0.18
C THR A 136 0.47 -7.55 -1.26
N PRO A 137 0.94 -6.64 -2.14
CA PRO A 137 2.09 -7.07 -2.90
C PRO A 137 3.11 -7.48 -1.82
N THR A 138 3.71 -8.64 -2.02
CA THR A 138 4.83 -9.24 -1.27
C THR A 138 5.46 -8.31 -0.22
N PRO A 139 5.78 -8.78 1.00
CA PRO A 139 6.61 -8.01 1.91
C PRO A 139 8.00 -7.90 1.28
N ASP A 140 8.15 -6.91 0.42
CA ASP A 140 9.39 -6.21 0.22
C ASP A 140 9.58 -5.47 1.55
N VAL A 141 10.19 -6.23 2.47
CA VAL A 141 11.00 -5.75 3.59
C VAL A 141 11.62 -4.46 3.12
N ASP A 142 11.41 -3.32 3.80
CA ASP A 142 11.98 -2.00 3.44
C ASP A 142 13.18 -2.19 2.54
N VAL A 143 12.94 -2.11 1.22
CA VAL A 143 13.93 -2.57 0.25
C VAL A 143 14.88 -1.42 0.16
N ILE A 144 15.79 -1.39 1.11
CA ILE A 144 17.00 -0.59 1.04
C ILE A 144 17.61 -1.04 -0.28
N SER A 145 17.40 -0.31 -1.36
CA SER A 145 17.85 -0.76 -2.67
C SER A 145 19.35 -0.52 -2.75
N PHE A 146 20.06 -1.36 -3.49
CA PHE A 146 21.49 -1.17 -3.59
C PHE A 146 21.79 0.16 -4.29
N GLU A 147 21.04 0.49 -5.35
CA GLU A 147 21.29 1.70 -6.13
C GLU A 147 20.98 3.02 -5.43
N GLU A 148 19.88 3.11 -4.68
CA GLU A 148 19.46 4.37 -4.06
C GLU A 148 20.04 4.53 -2.65
N ASP A 149 20.04 3.47 -1.85
CA ASP A 149 20.32 3.57 -0.42
C ASP A 149 21.71 3.06 -0.02
N ILE A 150 22.27 2.05 -0.69
CA ILE A 150 23.58 1.47 -0.31
C ILE A 150 24.73 2.10 -1.10
N LYS A 151 24.55 2.32 -2.39
CA LYS A 151 25.58 2.88 -3.28
C LYS A 151 25.99 4.28 -2.87
N THR A 152 25.06 5.09 -2.36
CA THR A 152 25.32 6.45 -1.87
C THR A 152 26.12 6.49 -0.56
N LEU A 153 26.11 5.40 0.21
CA LEU A 153 26.89 5.29 1.44
C LEU A 153 28.37 5.00 1.16
N PHE A 154 28.69 4.32 0.05
CA PHE A 154 30.07 4.11 -0.36
C PHE A 154 30.66 5.40 -0.92
N ARG A 155 31.66 5.95 -0.23
CA ARG A 155 32.32 7.17 -0.69
C ARG A 155 33.13 6.87 -1.96
N PRO A 156 33.22 7.81 -2.93
CA PRO A 156 34.03 7.61 -4.14
C PRO A 156 35.49 7.24 -3.85
N ARG A 157 36.04 7.69 -2.73
CA ARG A 157 37.38 7.34 -2.26
C ARG A 157 37.49 5.87 -1.85
N ASP A 158 36.49 5.34 -1.15
CA ASP A 158 36.44 3.93 -0.71
C ASP A 158 36.35 3.00 -1.93
N VAL A 159 35.55 3.38 -2.93
CA VAL A 159 35.43 2.67 -4.22
C VAL A 159 36.77 2.61 -4.95
N ASN A 160 37.44 3.76 -5.10
CA ASN A 160 38.73 3.84 -5.80
C ASN A 160 39.82 3.01 -5.10
N VAL A 161 39.87 3.03 -3.76
CA VAL A 161 40.86 2.26 -3.00
C VAL A 161 40.58 0.75 -3.12
N MET A 162 39.32 0.31 -3.05
CA MET A 162 39.00 -1.11 -3.21
C MET A 162 39.21 -1.59 -4.65
N GLN A 163 38.91 -0.75 -5.65
CA GLN A 163 39.19 -1.05 -7.05
C GLN A 163 40.70 -1.15 -7.32
N ALA A 164 41.52 -0.30 -6.69
CA ALA A 164 42.97 -0.31 -6.86
C ALA A 164 43.71 -1.36 -6.02
N MET A 165 43.28 -1.63 -4.78
CA MET A 165 43.97 -2.54 -3.86
C MET A 165 43.43 -3.97 -3.86
N ALA A 166 42.12 -4.14 -4.05
CA ALA A 166 41.46 -5.43 -3.90
C ALA A 166 40.82 -5.95 -5.19
N GLY A 167 40.78 -5.13 -6.24
CA GLY A 167 40.39 -5.51 -7.60
C GLY A 167 38.89 -5.72 -7.81
N PHE A 168 38.03 -5.12 -6.98
CA PHE A 168 36.57 -5.20 -7.10
C PHE A 168 35.89 -3.85 -6.87
N ASN A 169 34.66 -3.68 -7.38
CA ASN A 169 33.96 -2.40 -7.36
C ASN A 169 32.82 -2.37 -6.32
N LEU A 170 32.88 -1.44 -5.37
CA LEU A 170 31.84 -1.25 -4.34
C LEU A 170 30.55 -0.60 -4.86
N HIS A 171 30.54 -0.06 -6.07
CA HIS A 171 29.33 0.43 -6.75
C HIS A 171 28.65 -0.63 -7.62
N GLN A 172 29.16 -1.86 -7.62
CA GLN A 172 28.60 -2.97 -8.38
C GLN A 172 27.92 -3.95 -7.43
N LEU A 173 26.62 -4.15 -7.63
CA LEU A 173 25.77 -5.02 -6.81
C LEU A 173 26.37 -6.42 -6.65
N GLU A 174 26.78 -7.05 -7.75
CA GLU A 174 27.31 -8.42 -7.75
C GLU A 174 28.58 -8.57 -6.89
N ASP A 175 29.48 -7.58 -6.94
CA ASP A 175 30.73 -7.60 -6.18
C ASP A 175 30.50 -7.38 -4.67
N VAL A 176 29.53 -6.51 -4.33
CA VAL A 176 29.12 -6.24 -2.96
C VAL A 176 28.34 -7.41 -2.38
N ARG A 177 27.42 -7.99 -3.15
CA ARG A 177 26.60 -9.15 -2.76
C ARG A 177 27.47 -10.38 -2.48
N ALA A 178 28.44 -10.67 -3.35
CA ALA A 178 29.35 -11.79 -3.17
C ALA A 178 30.24 -11.68 -1.92
N ARG A 179 30.39 -10.46 -1.36
CA ARG A 179 31.30 -10.17 -0.24
C ARG A 179 30.60 -9.46 0.92
N ALA A 180 29.27 -9.46 0.95
CA ALA A 180 28.46 -8.63 1.85
C ALA A 180 28.78 -8.88 3.32
N ASP A 181 28.89 -10.14 3.75
CA ASP A 181 29.25 -10.51 5.12
C ASP A 181 30.65 -10.03 5.51
N LYS A 182 31.62 -10.11 4.60
CA LYS A 182 33.00 -9.66 4.86
C LYS A 182 33.09 -8.13 4.94
N ILE A 183 32.30 -7.44 4.12
CA ILE A 183 32.19 -5.98 4.15
C ILE A 183 31.53 -5.53 5.46
N LEU A 184 30.44 -6.19 5.88
CA LEU A 184 29.76 -5.89 7.14
C LEU A 184 30.68 -6.12 8.35
N ASP A 185 31.42 -7.23 8.39
CA ASP A 185 32.36 -7.54 9.46
C ASP A 185 33.50 -6.51 9.53
N ARG A 186 34.02 -6.07 8.38
CA ARG A 186 35.00 -4.99 8.28
C ARG A 186 34.45 -3.63 8.73
N LEU A 187 33.22 -3.30 8.37
CA LEU A 187 32.53 -2.06 8.76
C LEU A 187 32.27 -2.02 10.28
N ARG A 188 32.07 -3.16 10.93
CA ARG A 188 31.87 -3.25 12.39
C ARG A 188 33.17 -3.17 13.20
N THR A 189 34.30 -3.56 12.61
CA THR A 189 35.53 -3.83 13.37
C THR A 189 36.61 -2.74 13.25
N ASN A 190 36.48 -1.78 12.32
CA ASN A 190 37.38 -0.62 12.11
C ASN A 190 38.66 -0.90 11.27
N MET A 191 38.60 -0.68 9.93
CA MET A 191 39.68 -0.12 9.07
C MET A 191 39.31 -0.14 7.56
N PRO A 192 39.71 0.87 6.74
CA PRO A 192 40.88 1.72 6.97
C PRO A 192 40.67 3.26 7.10
N CYS A 193 41.53 3.82 7.96
CA CYS A 193 42.17 5.15 8.04
C CYS A 193 41.45 6.49 7.88
N ASP A 194 40.24 6.63 7.34
CA ASP A 194 39.67 7.98 7.06
C ASP A 194 38.37 8.32 7.83
N GLY A 195 37.85 7.41 8.67
CA GLY A 195 36.73 7.67 9.57
C GLY A 195 35.63 6.60 9.51
N LEU A 196 35.19 6.18 10.70
CA LEU A 196 34.14 5.19 10.91
C LEU A 196 32.82 5.60 10.23
N TRP A 197 32.11 4.64 9.65
CA TRP A 197 30.72 4.83 9.26
C TRP A 197 29.86 5.10 10.51
N PRO A 198 28.87 6.00 10.44
CA PRO A 198 27.85 6.13 11.45
C PRO A 198 27.19 4.78 11.73
N ALA A 199 26.87 4.51 13.00
CA ALA A 199 26.18 3.27 13.38
C ALA A 199 24.84 3.09 12.64
N GLU A 200 24.22 4.20 12.23
CA GLU A 200 23.00 4.22 11.41
C GLU A 200 23.22 3.65 10.01
N ASP A 201 24.35 3.97 9.37
CA ASP A 201 24.66 3.50 8.01
C ASP A 201 25.09 2.03 8.02
N VAL A 202 25.76 1.59 9.10
CA VAL A 202 26.04 0.16 9.32
C VAL A 202 24.74 -0.62 9.55
N ALA A 203 23.78 -0.05 10.29
CA ALA A 203 22.47 -0.65 10.51
C ALA A 203 21.66 -0.76 9.22
N LYS A 204 21.72 0.25 8.33
CA LYS A 204 21.11 0.20 6.99
C LYS A 204 21.71 -0.90 6.13
N PHE A 205 23.04 -1.00 6.09
CA PHE A 205 23.72 -2.07 5.34
C PHE A 205 23.38 -3.47 5.89
N GLN A 206 23.29 -3.62 7.21
CA GLN A 206 22.86 -4.87 7.84
C GLN A 206 21.40 -5.21 7.54
N ALA A 207 20.52 -4.22 7.53
CA ALA A 207 19.10 -4.40 7.20
C ALA A 207 18.93 -4.83 5.73
N TRP A 208 19.75 -4.30 4.81
CA TRP A 208 19.77 -4.71 3.41
C TRP A 208 20.18 -6.18 3.21
N ILE A 209 21.24 -6.62 3.90
CA ILE A 209 21.68 -8.03 3.88
C ILE A 209 20.56 -8.93 4.42
N LYS A 210 19.91 -8.52 5.53
CA LYS A 210 18.79 -9.26 6.13
C LYS A 210 17.53 -9.26 5.24
N GLY A 211 17.35 -8.22 4.41
CA GLY A 211 16.26 -8.06 3.45
C GLY A 211 16.43 -8.89 2.17
N GLY A 212 17.53 -9.63 2.02
CA GLY A 212 17.75 -10.52 0.87
C GLY A 212 18.62 -9.94 -0.25
N MET A 213 19.33 -8.83 0.00
CA MET A 213 20.28 -8.20 -0.94
C MET A 213 19.60 -7.83 -2.28
N ALA A 214 18.49 -7.09 -2.17
CA ALA A 214 17.77 -6.57 -3.32
C ALA A 214 18.61 -5.54 -4.10
N ALA A 215 18.46 -5.54 -5.43
CA ALA A 215 19.13 -4.61 -6.34
C ALA A 215 18.58 -3.19 -6.19
#